data_AF-A0A970Y6X5-F1
#
_entry.id   AF-A0A970Y6X5-F1
#
_cell.length_a   1.000
_cell.length_b   1.000
_cell.length_c   1.000
_cell.angle_alpha   90.00
_cell.angle_beta   90.00
_cell.angle_gamma   90.00
#
_symmetry.space_group_name_H-M   'P 1'
#
loop_
_entity.id
_entity.type
_entity.pdbx_description
1 polymer ?
#
loop_
_entity_poly.entity_id
_entity_poly.type
_entity_poly.pdbx_seq_one_letter_code
_entity_poly.pdbx_strand_id
1 'polypeptide(L)' 'MNTKLTLRLDEQLITKAKRYSDRSGKSVSQLVADFFSAIDADENIPGTEISPRVRSLRGAFKGSTATEEDYHRYLEEKYR' A
#
# COMPACT_ATOMS: atom_id res chain seq x y z
N MET A 1 20.30 19.94 1.79
CA MET A 1 19.90 21.18 2.49
C MET A 1 18.69 20.87 3.33
N ASN A 2 18.65 21.30 4.60
CA ASN A 2 17.45 21.16 5.43
C ASN A 2 16.66 22.46 5.37
N THR A 3 15.43 22.38 4.86
CA THR A 3 14.49 23.51 4.80
C THR A 3 13.37 23.30 5.83
N LYS A 4 12.87 24.40 6.39
CA LYS A 4 11.82 24.35 7.44
C LYS A 4 10.46 24.63 6.83
N LEU A 5 9.54 23.68 6.97
CA LEU A 5 8.11 23.88 6.71
C LEU A 5 7.40 24.30 8.00
N THR A 6 6.59 25.36 7.95
CA THR A 6 5.78 25.82 9.09
C THR A 6 4.31 25.65 8.77
N LEU A 7 3.59 24.87 9.58
CA LEU A 7 2.18 24.58 9.41
C LEU A 7 1.35 25.32 10.46
N ARG A 8 0.17 25.83 10.08
CA ARG A 8 -0.83 26.33 11.02
C ARG A 8 -1.77 25.18 11.38
N LEU A 9 -1.84 24.83 12.66
CA LEU A 9 -2.58 23.69 13.18
C LEU A 9 -3.20 24.06 14.52
N ASP A 10 -4.32 23.43 14.88
CA ASP A 10 -4.92 23.60 16.19
C ASP A 10 -4.01 23.07 17.31
N GLU A 11 -4.03 23.75 18.46
CA GLU A 11 -3.17 23.44 19.61
C GLU A 11 -3.38 22.00 20.13
N GLN A 12 -4.62 21.52 20.09
CA GLN A 12 -4.96 20.15 20.45
C GLN A 12 -4.27 19.13 19.53
N LEU A 13 -4.16 19.44 18.24
CA LEU A 13 -3.53 18.57 17.26
C LEU A 13 -2.00 18.55 17.45
N ILE A 14 -1.40 19.72 17.72
CA ILE A 14 0.03 19.83 18.07
C ILE A 14 0.36 18.96 19.29
N THR A 15 -0.50 18.99 20.31
CA THR A 15 -0.33 18.19 21.54
C THR A 15 -0.42 16.69 21.26
N LYS A 16 -1.40 16.27 20.44
CA LYS A 16 -1.55 14.86 20.04
C LYS A 16 -0.33 14.37 19.24
N ALA A 17 0.16 15.18 18.31
CA ALA A 17 1.32 14.84 17.47
C ALA A 17 2.59 14.64 18.31
N LYS A 18 2.87 15.55 19.26
CA LYS A 18 4.01 15.41 20.19
C LYS A 18 3.91 14.14 21.04
N ARG A 19 2.75 13.88 21.64
CA ARG A 19 2.51 12.67 22.43
C ARG A 19 2.71 11.38 21.62
N TYR A 20 2.32 11.38 20.36
CA TYR A 20 2.55 10.24 19.48
C TYR A 20 4.03 10.09 19.12
N SER A 21 4.70 11.20 18.81
CA SER A 21 6.16 11.26 18.59
C SER A 21 6.92 10.63 19.76
N ASP A 22 6.62 11.04 20.99
CA ASP A 22 7.29 10.52 22.19
C ASP A 22 7.10 9.00 22.37
N ARG A 23 5.89 8.49 22.10
CA ARG A 23 5.59 7.04 22.19
C ARG A 23 6.21 6.22 21.07
N SER A 24 6.31 6.79 19.87
CA SER A 24 6.82 6.10 18.67
C SER A 24 8.35 6.14 18.57
N GLY A 25 9.03 6.98 19.37
CA GLY A 25 10.47 7.21 19.28
C GLY A 25 10.90 7.98 18.02
N LYS A 26 9.94 8.47 17.23
CA LYS A 26 10.18 9.27 16.02
C LYS A 26 9.81 10.71 16.28
N SER A 27 10.65 11.66 15.85
CA SER A 27 10.30 13.08 15.93
C SER A 27 9.07 13.42 15.08
N VAL A 28 8.33 14.46 15.46
CA VAL A 28 7.20 14.97 14.65
C VAL A 28 7.65 15.29 13.22
N SER A 29 8.85 15.85 13.04
CA SER A 29 9.40 16.11 11.71
C SER A 29 9.61 14.83 10.89
N GLN A 30 10.09 13.74 11.51
CA GLN A 30 10.24 12.45 10.83
C GLN A 30 8.89 11.85 10.47
N LEU A 31 7.90 11.91 11.38
CA LEU A 31 6.56 11.41 11.10
C LEU A 31 5.90 12.12 9.91
N VAL A 32 6.05 13.44 9.83
CA VAL A 32 5.52 14.23 8.73
C VAL A 32 6.31 13.98 7.44
N ALA A 33 7.63 13.80 7.51
CA ALA A 33 8.45 13.44 6.36
C ALA A 33 8.07 12.05 5.81
N ASP A 34 7.86 11.06 6.68
CA ASP A 34 7.39 9.73 6.31
C ASP A 34 6.02 9.82 5.60
N PHE A 35 5.11 10.64 6.12
CA PHE A 35 3.79 10.88 5.52
C PHE A 35 3.88 11.55 4.15
N PHE A 36 4.65 12.63 4.00
CA PHE A 36 4.83 13.26 2.69
C PHE A 36 5.52 12.34 1.68
N SER A 37 6.48 11.54 2.11
CA SER A 37 7.09 10.50 1.26
C SER A 37 6.06 9.47 0.80
N ALA A 38 5.09 9.13 1.65
CA ALA A 38 4.00 8.23 1.30
C ALA A 38 2.98 8.87 0.34
N ILE A 39 2.72 10.18 0.45
CA ILE A 39 1.86 10.91 -0.51
C ILE A 39 2.52 10.96 -1.89
N ASP A 40 3.82 11.24 -1.96
CA ASP A 40 4.57 11.22 -3.22
C ASP A 40 4.67 9.79 -3.81
N ALA A 41 4.59 8.77 -2.95
CA ALA A 41 4.44 7.36 -3.35
C ALA A 41 2.99 6.97 -3.72
N ASP A 42 2.03 7.87 -3.59
CA ASP A 42 0.68 7.74 -4.15
C ASP A 42 0.54 8.53 -5.47
N GLU A 43 1.31 9.60 -5.69
CA GLU A 43 1.43 10.23 -7.02
C GLU A 43 2.33 9.41 -7.97
N ASN A 44 3.33 8.73 -7.42
CA ASN A 44 3.97 7.58 -8.03
C ASN A 44 3.51 6.35 -7.29
N ILE A 45 2.39 5.73 -7.68
CA ILE A 45 2.14 4.32 -7.36
C ILE A 45 2.90 3.47 -8.41
N PRO A 46 4.17 3.08 -8.24
CA PRO A 46 4.69 1.86 -8.86
C PRO A 46 4.04 0.68 -8.12
N GLY A 47 2.73 0.53 -8.35
CA GLY A 47 1.83 -0.40 -7.67
C GLY A 47 0.66 -0.83 -8.56
N THR A 48 0.71 -0.53 -9.85
CA THR A 48 0.38 -1.58 -10.83
C THR A 48 1.64 -2.20 -11.44
N GLU A 49 2.78 -2.13 -10.74
CA GLU A 49 3.86 -3.08 -10.99
C GLU A 49 3.40 -4.44 -10.49
N ILE A 50 2.58 -5.09 -11.32
CA ILE A 50 2.16 -6.46 -11.12
C ILE A 50 3.43 -7.28 -10.87
N SER A 51 3.50 -7.98 -9.74
CA SER A 51 4.66 -8.83 -9.42
C SER A 51 4.99 -9.71 -10.63
N PRO A 52 6.26 -10.02 -10.92
CA PRO A 52 6.61 -10.79 -12.12
C PRO A 52 5.77 -12.07 -12.29
N ARG A 53 5.45 -12.75 -11.18
CA ARG A 53 4.53 -13.90 -11.15
C ARG A 53 3.11 -13.53 -11.56
N VAL A 54 2.51 -12.51 -10.95
CA VAL A 54 1.13 -12.11 -11.30
C VAL A 54 1.07 -11.55 -12.74
N ARG A 55 2.16 -10.92 -13.22
CA ARG A 55 2.27 -10.40 -14.59
C ARG A 55 2.29 -11.53 -15.60
N SER A 56 2.96 -12.63 -15.27
CA SER A 56 2.97 -13.85 -16.09
C SER A 56 1.60 -14.54 -16.16
N LEU A 57 0.76 -14.40 -15.13
CA LEU A 57 -0.58 -14.99 -15.07
C LEU A 57 -1.66 -14.10 -15.72
N ARG A 58 -1.42 -12.78 -15.81
CA ARG A 58 -2.41 -11.85 -16.39
C ARG A 58 -2.66 -12.17 -17.86
N GLY A 59 -3.88 -12.61 -18.17
CA GLY A 59 -4.29 -12.97 -19.52
C GLY A 59 -3.96 -14.41 -19.93
N ALA A 60 -3.38 -15.22 -19.04
CA ALA A 60 -3.12 -16.65 -19.29
C ALA A 60 -4.39 -17.45 -19.62
N PHE A 61 -5.56 -16.93 -19.24
CA PHE A 61 -6.88 -17.52 -19.50
C PHE A 61 -7.64 -16.86 -20.66
N LYS A 62 -7.02 -15.93 -21.40
CA LYS A 62 -7.70 -15.22 -22.49
C LYS A 62 -8.05 -16.19 -23.62
N GLY A 63 -9.34 -16.30 -23.95
CA GLY A 63 -9.83 -17.23 -24.98
C GLY A 63 -10.08 -18.66 -24.49
N SER A 64 -9.95 -18.89 -23.18
CA SER A 64 -10.36 -20.12 -22.52
C SER A 64 -11.88 -20.30 -22.59
N THR A 65 -12.33 -21.54 -22.79
CA THR A 65 -13.73 -21.96 -22.59
C THR A 65 -13.98 -22.52 -21.20
N ALA A 66 -12.93 -22.66 -20.38
CA ALA A 66 -13.05 -23.27 -19.07
C ALA A 66 -13.87 -22.37 -18.14
N THR A 67 -14.85 -22.98 -17.50
CA THR A 67 -15.79 -22.29 -16.60
C THR A 67 -15.44 -22.55 -15.14
N GLU A 68 -16.18 -21.89 -14.25
CA GLU A 68 -16.04 -22.10 -12.81
C GLU A 68 -16.47 -23.52 -12.40
N GLU A 69 -17.45 -24.11 -13.10
CA GLU A 69 -17.87 -25.49 -12.92
C GLU A 69 -16.77 -26.49 -13.29
N ASP A 70 -15.99 -26.22 -14.34
CA ASP A 70 -14.84 -27.04 -14.71
C ASP A 70 -13.77 -27.03 -13.60
N TYR A 71 -13.58 -25.88 -12.95
CA TYR A 71 -12.66 -25.74 -11.82
C TYR A 71 -13.14 -26.50 -10.60
N HIS A 72 -14.44 -26.43 -10.27
CA HIS A 72 -15.02 -27.18 -9.15
C HIS A 72 -14.91 -28.69 -9.35
N ARG A 73 -15.24 -29.19 -10.55
CA ARG A 73 -15.07 -30.61 -10.88
C ARG A 73 -13.62 -31.07 -10.76
N TYR A 74 -12.66 -30.26 -11.21
CA TYR A 74 -11.23 -30.54 -11.02
C TYR A 74 -10.85 -30.64 -9.53
N LEU A 75 -11.34 -29.74 -8.67
CA LEU A 75 -11.04 -29.79 -7.24
C LEU A 75 -11.61 -31.05 -6.58
N GLU A 76 -12.83 -31.44 -6.95
CA GLU A 76 -13.45 -32.68 -6.46
C GLU A 76 -12.66 -33.93 -6.84
N GLU A 77 -12.15 -34.00 -8.08
CA GLU A 77 -11.29 -35.11 -8.52
C GLU A 77 -9.91 -35.10 -7.85
N LYS A 78 -9.32 -33.92 -7.66
CA LYS A 78 -7.97 -33.78 -7.09
C LYS A 78 -7.88 -34.17 -5.61
N TYR A 79 -8.92 -33.88 -4.83
CA TYR A 79 -8.96 -34.13 -3.40
C TYR A 79 -9.77 -35.37 -3.02
N ARG A 80 -10.05 -36.22 -4.01
CA ARG A 80 -10.61 -37.56 -3.80
C ARG A 80 -9.53 -38.54 -3.39
#